data_AF-A0A535JUW7-F1
#
_entry.id   AF-A0A535JUW7-F1
#
_cell.length_a   1.000
_cell.length_b   1.000
_cell.length_c   1.000
_cell.angle_alpha   90.00
_cell.angle_beta   90.00
_cell.angle_gamma   90.00
#
_symmetry.space_group_name_H-M   'P 1'
#
loop_
_entity.id
_entity.type
_entity.pdbx_description
1 polymer ?
#
loop_
_entity_poly.entity_id
_entity_poly.type
_entity_poly.pdbx_seq_one_letter_code
_entity_poly.pdbx_strand_id
1 'polypeptide(L)'
;MEPVLREGDWIVVSLGRRPRVGEVVLVRDPRDAEHLMLKRVAEVTDGVCKVLGDRPEESTDSRTFGPVRLADVLGRALFRYGPVGRIGWIW
;
A
#
# COMPACT_ATOMS: atom_id res chain seq x y z
N MET A 1 1.34 6.58 5.44
CA MET A 1 -0.09 6.22 5.22
C MET A 1 -0.91 6.67 6.42
N GLU A 2 -0.66 7.86 6.95
CA GLU A 2 -1.36 8.33 8.15
C GLU A 2 -2.79 8.75 7.80
N PRO A 3 -3.79 8.53 8.68
CA PRO A 3 -3.64 8.05 10.06
C PRO A 3 -3.59 6.51 10.21
N VAL A 4 -3.88 5.77 9.14
CA VAL A 4 -4.05 4.30 9.19
C VAL A 4 -2.74 3.59 9.55
N LEU A 5 -1.63 3.98 8.94
CA LEU A 5 -0.28 3.51 9.31
C LEU A 5 0.69 4.69 9.49
N ARG A 6 1.39 4.66 10.62
CA ARG A 6 2.45 5.61 10.98
C ARG A 6 3.82 4.98 10.80
N GLU A 7 4.83 5.84 10.71
CA GLU A 7 6.21 5.39 10.84
C GLU A 7 6.41 4.63 12.16
N GLY A 8 7.10 3.49 12.11
CA GLY A 8 7.29 2.59 13.25
C GLY A 8 6.15 1.59 13.50
N ASP A 9 5.04 1.63 12.76
CA ASP A 9 4.00 0.59 12.84
C ASP A 9 4.54 -0.74 12.28
N TRP A 10 4.29 -1.84 13.00
CA TRP A 10 4.66 -3.19 12.59
C TRP A 10 3.43 -3.91 12.04
N ILE A 11 3.52 -4.34 10.78
CA ILE A 11 2.37 -4.89 10.06
C ILE A 11 2.63 -6.29 9.51
N VAL A 12 1.55 -7.03 9.35
CA VAL A 12 1.51 -8.30 8.61
C VAL A 12 0.97 -8.03 7.23
N VAL A 13 1.73 -8.44 6.22
CA VAL A 13 1.34 -8.41 4.81
C VAL A 13 1.12 -9.84 4.33
N SER A 14 -0.05 -10.12 3.75
CA SER A 14 -0.32 -11.38 3.06
C SER A 14 0.12 -11.26 1.61
N LEU A 15 1.24 -11.93 1.30
CA LEU A 15 1.85 -11.94 -0.02
C LEU A 15 1.02 -12.74 -1.03
N GLY A 16 1.12 -12.37 -2.32
CA GLY A 16 0.47 -13.05 -3.44
C GLY A 16 -1.04 -12.85 -3.53
N ARG A 17 -1.67 -12.16 -2.57
CA ARG A 17 -3.08 -11.82 -2.66
C ARG A 17 -3.30 -10.70 -3.67
N ARG A 18 -4.31 -10.88 -4.53
CA ARG A 18 -4.75 -9.82 -5.46
C ARG A 18 -5.25 -8.59 -4.69
N PRO A 19 -4.85 -7.37 -5.11
CA PRO A 19 -5.30 -6.13 -4.49
C PRO A 19 -6.79 -5.89 -4.73
N ARG A 20 -7.46 -5.23 -3.77
CA ARG A 20 -8.82 -4.72 -3.94
C ARG A 20 -8.87 -3.24 -3.61
N VAL A 21 -9.80 -2.53 -4.26
CA VAL A 21 -10.06 -1.10 -3.98
C VAL A 21 -10.30 -0.89 -2.49
N GLY A 22 -9.69 0.14 -1.94
CA GLY A 22 -9.73 0.50 -0.53
C GLY A 22 -8.64 -0.15 0.32
N GLU A 23 -7.98 -1.21 -0.14
CA GLU A 23 -6.99 -1.92 0.70
C GLU A 23 -5.62 -1.26 0.68
N VAL A 24 -4.89 -1.36 1.79
CA VAL A 24 -3.48 -0.99 1.84
C VAL A 24 -2.64 -2.17 1.31
N VAL A 25 -1.77 -1.88 0.37
CA VAL A 25 -0.95 -2.87 -0.33
C VAL A 25 0.53 -2.51 -0.29
N LEU A 26 1.36 -3.54 -0.27
CA LEU A 26 2.80 -3.44 -0.46
C LEU A 26 3.10 -3.53 -1.95
N VAL A 27 3.75 -2.50 -2.50
CA VAL A 27 4.08 -2.39 -3.92
C VAL A 27 5.55 -2.03 -4.11
N ARG A 28 6.14 -2.46 -5.22
CA ARG A 28 7.41 -1.91 -5.70
C ARG A 28 7.19 -0.53 -6.32
N ASP A 29 8.12 0.39 -6.13
CA ASP A 29 8.12 1.65 -6.85
C ASP A 29 8.42 1.38 -8.34
N PRO A 30 7.56 1.80 -9.27
CA PRO A 30 7.81 1.62 -10.70
C PRO A 30 9.09 2.32 -11.20
N ARG A 31 9.61 3.28 -10.44
CA ARG A 31 10.83 4.05 -10.76
C ARG A 31 12.09 3.44 -10.13
N ASP A 32 11.92 2.64 -9.09
CA ASP A 32 12.99 1.96 -8.35
C ASP A 32 12.46 0.65 -7.76
N ALA A 33 12.73 -0.46 -8.45
CA ALA A 33 12.17 -1.77 -8.09
C ALA A 33 12.64 -2.30 -6.73
N GLU A 34 13.75 -1.79 -6.21
CA GLU A 34 14.27 -2.15 -4.88
C GLU A 34 13.56 -1.38 -3.76
N HIS A 35 12.91 -0.26 -4.10
CA HIS A 35 12.15 0.55 -3.16
C HIS A 35 10.72 0.02 -3.01
N LEU A 36 10.36 -0.40 -1.79
CA LEU A 36 9.03 -0.86 -1.43
C LEU A 36 8.21 0.24 -0.77
N MET A 37 6.94 0.33 -1.12
CA MET A 37 6.01 1.33 -0.60
C MET A 37 4.71 0.70 -0.13
N LEU A 38 4.10 1.30 0.90
CA LEU A 38 2.73 1.02 1.30
C LEU A 38 1.82 2.12 0.76
N LYS A 39 0.78 1.73 0.02
CA LYS A 39 -0.21 2.64 -0.58
C LYS A 39 -1.60 2.03 -0.54
N ARG A 40 -2.64 2.85 -0.63
CA ARG A 40 -4.03 2.41 -0.72
C ARG A 40 -4.45 2.26 -2.17
N VAL A 41 -5.09 1.16 -2.51
CA VAL A 41 -5.61 0.91 -3.85
C VAL A 41 -6.82 1.82 -4.08
N ALA A 42 -6.72 2.72 -5.05
CA ALA A 42 -7.82 3.60 -5.45
C ALA A 42 -8.63 2.99 -6.58
N GLU A 43 -7.98 2.25 -7.48
CA GLU A 43 -8.60 1.66 -8.66
C GLU A 43 -7.85 0.39 -9.07
N VAL A 44 -8.56 -0.62 -9.58
CA VAL A 44 -7.97 -1.82 -10.19
C VAL A 44 -8.65 -2.03 -11.55
N THR A 45 -7.88 -1.91 -12.62
CA THR A 45 -8.39 -1.97 -14.00
C THR A 45 -7.35 -2.66 -14.88
N ASP A 46 -7.77 -3.62 -15.70
CA ASP A 46 -6.97 -4.25 -16.78
C ASP A 46 -5.50 -4.57 -16.43
N GLY A 47 -5.28 -5.34 -15.35
CA GLY A 47 -3.93 -5.81 -15.00
C GLY A 47 -3.02 -4.76 -14.36
N VAL A 48 -3.54 -3.57 -14.10
CA VAL A 48 -2.87 -2.51 -13.34
C VAL A 48 -3.76 -2.02 -12.19
N CYS A 49 -3.17 -1.27 -11.27
CA CYS A 49 -3.88 -0.60 -10.19
C CYS A 49 -3.33 0.80 -9.97
N LYS A 50 -4.21 1.75 -9.65
CA LYS A 50 -3.79 3.06 -9.14
C LYS A 50 -3.70 2.97 -7.63
N VAL A 51 -2.57 3.39 -7.09
CA VAL A 51 -2.31 3.41 -5.66
C VAL A 51 -2.09 4.84 -5.21
N LEU A 52 -2.72 5.22 -4.10
CA LEU A 52 -2.68 6.57 -3.55
C LEU A 52 -2.24 6.52 -2.09
N GLY A 53 -1.54 7.55 -1.64
CA GLY A 53 -1.31 7.75 -0.22
C GLY A 53 -2.49 8.43 0.46
N ASP A 54 -2.76 8.05 1.71
CA ASP A 54 -3.83 8.63 2.54
C ASP A 54 -3.62 10.12 2.85
N ARG A 55 -2.38 10.63 2.70
CA ARG A 55 -2.06 12.07 2.76
C ARG A 55 -1.55 12.57 1.40
N PRO A 56 -2.42 13.20 0.59
CA PRO A 56 -2.08 13.76 -0.70
C PRO A 56 -0.82 14.62 -0.73
N GLU A 57 -0.70 15.52 0.24
CA GLU A 57 0.33 16.57 0.27
C GLU A 57 1.75 16.00 0.49
N GLU A 58 1.85 14.78 1.04
CA GLU A 58 3.12 14.15 1.45
C GLU A 58 3.36 12.81 0.75
N SER A 59 2.59 12.50 -0.29
CA SER A 59 2.63 11.18 -0.94
C SER A 59 3.08 11.26 -2.40
N THR A 60 4.23 10.68 -2.68
CA THR A 60 4.59 10.28 -4.04
C THR A 60 3.87 8.97 -4.37
N ASP A 61 2.92 9.00 -5.30
CA ASP A 61 2.06 7.86 -5.65
C ASP A 61 1.63 7.87 -7.12
N SER A 62 0.54 7.15 -7.48
CA SER A 62 0.11 7.02 -8.87
C SER A 62 -0.24 8.34 -9.56
N ARG A 63 -0.42 9.44 -8.81
CA ARG A 63 -0.53 10.79 -9.40
C ARG A 63 0.78 11.27 -10.00
N THR A 64 1.91 10.79 -9.50
CA THR A 64 3.26 11.17 -9.93
C THR A 64 3.81 10.19 -10.98
N PHE A 65 3.66 8.89 -10.74
CA PHE A 65 4.29 7.85 -11.58
C PHE A 65 3.31 7.02 -12.42
N GLY A 66 2.00 7.29 -12.33
CA GLY A 66 0.98 6.53 -13.04
C GLY A 66 0.57 5.22 -12.35
N PRO A 67 -0.20 4.35 -13.03
CA PRO A 67 -0.66 3.09 -12.46
C PRO A 67 0.49 2.07 -12.31
N VAL A 68 0.37 1.18 -11.32
CA VAL A 68 1.31 0.11 -11.01
C VAL A 68 0.79 -1.21 -11.56
N ARG A 69 1.64 -2.03 -12.19
CA ARG A 69 1.24 -3.36 -12.69
C ARG A 69 0.88 -4.27 -11.51
N LEU A 70 -0.12 -5.15 -11.68
CA LEU A 70 -0.48 -6.10 -10.63
C LEU A 70 0.68 -7.03 -10.23
N ALA A 71 1.64 -7.27 -11.13
CA ALA A 71 2.85 -8.04 -10.84
C ALA A 71 3.82 -7.34 -9.87
N ASP A 72 3.74 -6.01 -9.77
CA ASP A 72 4.55 -5.20 -8.86
C ASP A 72 3.86 -5.00 -7.49
N VAL A 73 2.62 -5.51 -7.35
CA VAL A 73 1.90 -5.59 -6.08
C VAL A 73 2.25 -6.90 -5.37
N LEU A 74 2.98 -6.79 -4.27
CA LEU A 74 3.50 -7.95 -3.54
C LEU A 74 2.44 -8.60 -2.64
N GLY A 75 1.54 -7.80 -2.06
CA GLY A 75 0.52 -8.31 -1.15
C GLY A 75 -0.29 -7.24 -0.45
N ARG A 76 -1.19 -7.69 0.42
CA ARG A 76 -2.13 -6.84 1.17
C ARG A 76 -1.73 -6.73 2.63
N ALA A 77 -1.71 -5.52 3.17
CA ALA A 77 -1.59 -5.30 4.60
C ALA A 77 -2.89 -5.76 5.29
N LEU A 78 -2.78 -6.62 6.30
CA LEU A 78 -3.94 -7.19 7.00
C LEU A 78 -4.09 -6.64 8.42
N PHE A 79 -2.98 -6.64 9.16
CA PHE A 79 -3.02 -6.42 10.60
C PHE A 79 -1.79 -5.67 11.06
N ARG A 80 -1.96 -4.75 11.99
CA ARG A 80 -0.90 -4.10 12.74
C ARG A 80 -0.78 -4.75 14.10
N TYR A 81 0.35 -5.38 14.39
CA TYR A 81 0.61 -6.08 15.65
C TYR A 81 1.53 -5.32 16.60
N GLY A 82 2.05 -4.16 16.18
CA GLY A 82 2.84 -3.28 17.02
C GLY A 82 2.86 -1.84 16.50
N PRO A 83 3.14 -0.85 17.36
CA PRO A 83 3.35 -0.96 18.82
C PRO A 83 2.05 -1.26 19.59
N VAL A 84 2.14 -1.76 20.84
CA VAL A 84 1.02 -2.31 21.64
C VAL A 84 -0.20 -1.38 21.70
N GLY A 85 0.00 -0.06 21.82
CA GLY A 85 -1.09 0.92 21.86
C GLY A 85 -1.79 1.20 20.53
N ARG A 86 -1.37 0.56 19.44
CA ARG A 86 -1.94 0.73 18.10
C ARG A 86 -2.42 -0.59 17.48
N ILE A 87 -2.31 -1.72 18.17
CA ILE A 87 -2.69 -3.03 17.61
C ILE A 87 -4.11 -3.00 17.03
N GLY A 88 -4.29 -3.53 15.81
CA GLY A 88 -5.58 -3.55 15.14
C GLY A 88 -5.51 -3.93 13.67
N TRP A 89 -6.67 -4.16 13.08
CA TRP A 89 -6.78 -4.46 11.65
C TRP A 89 -6.57 -3.23 10.77
N ILE A 90 -6.15 -3.47 9.53
CA ILE A 90 -5.93 -2.45 8.50
C ILE A 90 -7.08 -2.56 7.49
N TRP A 91 -8.02 -1.63 7.55
CA TRP A 91 -9.12 -1.45 6.60
C TRP A 91 -9.09 -0.02 6.04
#